data_AF-A0AAN8GGL1-F1
#
_entry.id   AF-A0AAN8GGL1-F1
#
_cell.length_a   1.000
_cell.length_b   1.000
_cell.length_c   1.000
_cell.angle_alpha   90.00
_cell.angle_beta   90.00
_cell.angle_gamma   90.00
#
_symmetry.space_group_name_H-M   'P 1'
#
loop_
_entity.id
_entity.type
_entity.pdbx_description
1 polymer ?
#
loop_
_entity_poly.entity_id
_entity_poly.type
_entity_poly.pdbx_seq_one_letter_code
_entity_poly.pdbx_strand_id
1 'polypeptide(L)'
;MIRLWNTKREARSKFYWNYFKVSEQIKHYEEWVSRNTPLLPIRFRAPNMECEDEESKKLRVERGIQNFITLIKSTKINSEKHKTAYMTLDNFIFETLSDIPIDNVKEYLRQMWKDECLQNEDQSHKIWKYTE
;
A
#
# COMPACT_ATOMS: atom_id res chain seq x y z
N MET A 1 -7.14 28.93 5.37
CA MET A 1 -6.50 28.36 4.17
C MET A 1 -5.29 27.49 4.52
N ILE A 2 -4.27 28.01 5.23
CA ILE A 2 -3.06 27.26 5.64
C ILE A 2 -3.38 25.99 6.45
N ARG A 3 -4.31 26.08 7.42
CA ARG A 3 -4.72 24.91 8.22
C ARG A 3 -5.33 23.80 7.37
N LEU A 4 -6.19 24.14 6.42
CA LEU A 4 -6.80 23.16 5.51
C LEU A 4 -5.72 22.48 4.65
N TRP A 5 -4.80 23.27 4.09
CA TRP A 5 -3.67 22.77 3.31
C TRP A 5 -2.85 21.73 4.07
N ASN A 6 -2.38 22.09 5.27
CA ASN A 6 -1.55 21.20 6.09
C ASN A 6 -2.32 19.95 6.51
N THR A 7 -3.58 20.07 6.95
CA THR A 7 -4.41 18.92 7.31
C THR A 7 -4.63 17.97 6.13
N LYS A 8 -4.86 18.49 4.92
CA LYS A 8 -5.03 17.66 3.73
C LYS A 8 -3.71 16.98 3.34
N ARG A 9 -2.59 17.70 3.44
CA ARG A 9 -1.26 17.16 3.15
C ARG A 9 -0.88 16.02 4.10
N GLU A 10 -1.12 16.18 5.40
CA GLU A 10 -0.90 15.14 6.40
C GLU A 10 -1.76 13.90 6.15
N ALA A 11 -3.05 14.08 5.88
CA ALA A 11 -3.95 12.98 5.55
C ALA A 11 -3.51 12.24 4.29
N ARG A 12 -3.15 12.99 3.24
CA ARG A 12 -2.65 12.47 1.96
C ARG A 12 -1.36 11.67 2.19
N SER A 13 -0.41 12.22 2.94
CA SER A 13 0.84 11.55 3.32
C SER A 13 0.56 10.22 4.02
N LYS A 14 -0.33 10.19 5.01
CA LYS A 14 -0.72 8.95 5.70
C LYS A 14 -1.28 7.88 4.75
N PHE A 15 -2.17 8.26 3.84
CA PHE A 15 -2.76 7.31 2.88
C PHE A 15 -1.73 6.80 1.86
N TYR A 16 -0.91 7.69 1.31
CA TYR A 16 0.21 7.30 0.47
C TYR A 16 1.10 6.28 1.18
N TRP A 17 1.42 6.54 2.45
CA TRP A 17 2.39 5.73 3.16
C TRP A 17 1.86 4.36 3.54
N ASN A 18 0.58 4.28 3.87
CA ASN A 18 -0.11 3.01 4.03
C ASN A 18 -0.18 2.23 2.71
N TYR A 19 -0.43 2.91 1.58
CA TYR A 19 -0.41 2.26 0.27
C TYR A 19 0.97 1.66 -0.01
N PHE A 20 2.03 2.48 0.01
CA PHE A 20 3.39 2.06 -0.32
C PHE A 20 3.85 0.86 0.53
N LYS A 21 3.77 0.95 1.85
CA LYS A 21 4.27 -0.11 2.76
C LYS A 21 3.55 -1.43 2.49
N VAL A 22 2.24 -1.37 2.29
CA VAL A 22 1.44 -2.54 2.00
C VAL A 22 1.78 -3.09 0.59
N SER A 23 2.01 -2.22 -0.39
CA SER A 23 2.42 -2.63 -1.75
C SER A 23 3.78 -3.34 -1.75
N GLU A 24 4.78 -2.83 -1.04
CA GLU A 24 6.08 -3.51 -0.91
C GLU A 24 5.95 -4.85 -0.20
N GLN A 25 5.16 -4.92 0.88
CA GLN A 25 4.89 -6.19 1.56
C GLN A 25 4.19 -7.21 0.65
N ILE A 26 3.23 -6.77 -0.17
CA ILE A 26 2.55 -7.63 -1.15
C ILE A 26 3.55 -8.21 -2.15
N LYS A 27 4.50 -7.42 -2.66
CA LYS A 27 5.52 -7.92 -3.60
C LYS A 27 6.31 -9.08 -2.99
N HIS A 28 6.78 -8.93 -1.76
CA HIS A 28 7.48 -10.03 -1.07
C HIS A 28 6.60 -11.27 -0.88
N TYR A 29 5.32 -11.09 -0.56
CA TYR A 29 4.40 -12.23 -0.43
C TYR A 29 4.12 -12.92 -1.77
N GLU A 30 3.97 -12.17 -2.86
CA GLU A 30 3.81 -12.71 -4.21
C GLU A 30 5.08 -13.48 -4.65
N GLU A 31 6.28 -12.97 -4.34
CA GLU A 31 7.56 -13.67 -4.54
C GLU A 31 7.67 -14.96 -3.71
N TRP A 32 7.15 -14.97 -2.50
CA TRP A 32 7.20 -16.15 -1.64
C TRP A 32 6.32 -17.29 -2.14
N VAL A 33 5.12 -16.96 -2.66
CA VAL A 33 4.18 -17.95 -3.18
C VAL A 33 4.59 -18.47 -4.56
N SER A 34 5.25 -17.66 -5.37
CA SER A 34 5.64 -18.01 -6.75
C SER A 34 6.86 -18.94 -6.86
N ARG A 35 7.55 -19.23 -5.75
CA ARG A 35 8.68 -20.17 -5.72
C ARG A 35 8.22 -21.61 -5.96
N ASN A 36 9.10 -22.44 -6.53
CA ASN A 36 8.89 -23.89 -6.68
C ASN A 36 8.49 -24.57 -5.35
N THR A 37 9.03 -24.08 -4.24
CA THR A 37 8.56 -24.42 -2.89
C THR A 37 8.07 -23.15 -2.21
N PRO A 38 6.74 -22.95 -2.08
CA PRO A 38 6.19 -21.74 -1.50
C PRO A 38 6.67 -21.50 -0.07
N LEU A 39 7.08 -20.27 0.23
CA LEU A 39 7.43 -19.84 1.58
C LEU A 39 6.20 -19.25 2.27
N LEU A 40 5.70 -19.95 3.29
CA LEU A 40 4.52 -19.49 4.04
C LEU A 40 4.92 -18.92 5.41
N PRO A 41 4.28 -17.85 5.89
CA PRO A 41 4.32 -17.47 7.30
C PRO A 41 3.81 -18.61 8.20
N ILE A 42 4.30 -18.69 9.44
CA ILE A 42 4.01 -19.80 10.38
C ILE A 42 2.50 -20.07 10.50
N ARG A 43 1.68 -19.03 10.61
CA ARG A 43 0.21 -19.15 10.72
C ARG A 43 -0.50 -19.83 9.53
N PHE A 44 0.16 -19.92 8.37
CA PHE A 44 -0.36 -20.56 7.16
C PHE A 44 0.28 -21.91 6.88
N ARG A 45 1.31 -22.30 7.65
CA ARG A 45 1.94 -23.62 7.51
C ARG A 45 1.01 -24.68 8.08
N ALA A 46 0.82 -25.76 7.32
CA ALA A 46 0.16 -26.95 7.84
C ALA A 46 1.04 -27.56 8.96
N PRO A 47 0.51 -27.86 10.15
CA PRO A 47 1.28 -28.53 11.20
C PRO A 47 1.71 -29.94 10.75
N ASN A 48 2.71 -30.58 11.35
CA ASN A 48 2.94 -31.99 11.05
C ASN A 48 1.96 -32.85 11.86
N MET A 49 1.36 -33.86 11.23
CA MET A 49 0.43 -34.80 11.88
C MET A 49 0.98 -36.22 11.72
N GLU A 50 1.16 -36.92 12.83
CA GLU A 50 1.57 -38.32 12.82
C GLU A 50 0.43 -39.18 12.24
N CYS A 51 0.77 -40.15 11.39
CA CYS A 51 -0.15 -41.07 10.72
C CYS A 51 -1.10 -40.45 9.68
N GLU A 52 -0.84 -39.22 9.20
CA GLU A 52 -1.58 -38.64 8.07
C GLU A 52 -1.17 -39.33 6.75
N ASP A 53 -2.14 -39.69 5.91
CA ASP A 53 -1.86 -40.17 4.56
C ASP A 53 -1.36 -39.04 3.64
N GLU A 54 -0.61 -39.40 2.60
CA GLU A 54 0.02 -38.41 1.72
C GLU A 54 -0.98 -37.56 0.93
N GLU A 55 -2.21 -38.02 0.69
CA GLU A 55 -3.24 -37.26 -0.02
C GLU A 55 -3.84 -36.18 0.90
N SER A 56 -4.21 -36.54 2.13
CA SER A 56 -4.65 -35.60 3.16
C SER A 56 -3.61 -34.53 3.45
N LYS A 57 -2.34 -34.92 3.54
CA LYS A 57 -1.21 -34.00 3.74
C LYS A 57 -1.09 -32.98 2.61
N LYS A 58 -1.20 -33.41 1.35
CA LYS A 58 -1.19 -32.52 0.18
C LYS A 58 -2.34 -31.52 0.23
N LEU A 59 -3.57 -32.00 0.43
CA LEU A 59 -4.75 -31.12 0.52
C LEU A 59 -4.62 -30.06 1.62
N ARG A 60 -4.04 -30.45 2.76
CA ARG A 60 -3.83 -29.55 3.90
C ARG A 60 -2.78 -28.47 3.62
N VAL A 61 -1.67 -28.85 2.98
CA VAL A 61 -0.65 -27.89 2.52
C VAL A 61 -1.22 -26.95 1.47
N GLU A 62 -1.96 -27.48 0.48
CA GLU A 62 -2.63 -26.69 -0.56
C GLU A 62 -3.60 -25.67 0.04
N ARG A 63 -4.39 -26.07 1.06
CA ARG A 63 -5.28 -25.16 1.77
C ARG A 63 -4.51 -24.03 2.45
N GLY A 64 -3.36 -24.31 3.06
CA GLY A 64 -2.47 -23.29 3.63
C GLY A 64 -2.01 -22.26 2.60
N ILE A 65 -1.60 -22.74 1.42
CA ILE A 65 -1.22 -21.89 0.28
C ILE A 65 -2.40 -21.03 -0.18
N GLN A 66 -3.57 -21.62 -0.39
CA GLN A 66 -4.78 -20.89 -0.82
C GLN A 66 -5.24 -19.83 0.18
N ASN A 67 -5.15 -20.12 1.48
CA ASN A 67 -5.43 -19.15 2.53
C ASN A 67 -4.45 -17.96 2.46
N PHE A 68 -3.17 -18.23 2.23
CA PHE A 68 -2.18 -17.16 2.09
C PHE A 68 -2.39 -16.33 0.81
N ILE A 69 -2.70 -16.96 -0.32
CA ILE A 69 -3.09 -16.26 -1.56
C ILE A 69 -4.31 -15.37 -1.33
N THR A 70 -5.30 -15.85 -0.58
CA THR A 70 -6.50 -15.08 -0.24
C THR A 70 -6.16 -13.86 0.61
N LEU A 71 -5.23 -14.01 1.57
CA LEU A 71 -4.71 -12.86 2.32
C LEU A 71 -4.05 -11.85 1.38
N ILE A 72 -3.18 -12.29 0.47
CA ILE A 72 -2.49 -11.39 -0.48
C ILE A 72 -3.53 -10.61 -1.30
N LYS A 73 -4.53 -11.30 -1.85
CA LYS A 73 -5.62 -10.67 -2.62
C LYS A 73 -6.40 -9.64 -1.80
N SER A 74 -6.82 -9.99 -0.59
CA SER A 74 -7.54 -9.06 0.30
C SER A 74 -6.68 -7.84 0.69
N THR A 75 -5.39 -8.07 0.91
CA THR A 75 -4.42 -7.03 1.25
C THR A 75 -4.22 -6.07 0.07
N LYS A 76 -4.15 -6.60 -1.15
CA LYS A 76 -4.09 -5.81 -2.40
C LYS A 76 -5.31 -4.93 -2.59
N ILE A 77 -6.52 -5.46 -2.37
CA ILE A 77 -7.76 -4.68 -2.40
C ILE A 77 -7.72 -3.53 -1.39
N ASN A 78 -7.26 -3.79 -0.17
CA ASN A 78 -7.15 -2.75 0.86
C ASN A 78 -6.06 -1.72 0.55
N SER A 79 -4.94 -2.13 -0.05
CA SER A 79 -3.91 -1.22 -0.55
C SER A 79 -4.46 -0.27 -1.61
N GLU A 80 -5.23 -0.79 -2.58
CA GLU A 80 -5.87 0.05 -3.61
C GLU A 80 -6.84 1.08 -3.01
N LYS A 81 -7.53 0.77 -1.90
CA LYS A 81 -8.36 1.78 -1.20
C LYS A 81 -7.52 2.95 -0.69
N HIS A 82 -6.33 2.69 -0.16
CA HIS A 82 -5.41 3.75 0.28
C HIS A 82 -4.89 4.56 -0.91
N LYS A 83 -4.64 3.91 -2.04
CA LYS A 83 -4.26 4.57 -3.28
C LYS A 83 -5.32 5.55 -3.76
N THR A 84 -6.56 5.07 -3.87
CA THR A 84 -7.70 5.91 -4.24
C THR A 84 -7.88 7.05 -3.24
N ALA A 85 -7.73 6.80 -1.95
CA ALA A 85 -7.90 7.84 -0.92
C ALA A 85 -6.93 9.01 -1.07
N TYR A 86 -5.63 8.78 -1.34
CA TYR A 86 -4.70 9.88 -1.53
C TYR A 86 -4.93 10.60 -2.87
N MET A 87 -5.28 9.87 -3.94
CA MET A 87 -5.63 10.47 -5.23
C MET A 87 -6.87 11.36 -5.14
N THR A 88 -7.89 10.96 -4.37
CA THR A 88 -9.08 11.79 -4.12
C THR A 88 -8.72 13.08 -3.39
N LEU A 89 -7.73 13.07 -2.49
CA LEU A 89 -7.26 14.28 -1.83
C LEU A 89 -6.55 15.22 -2.80
N ASP A 90 -5.72 14.67 -3.70
CA ASP A 90 -5.06 15.45 -4.75
C ASP A 90 -6.09 16.10 -5.67
N ASN A 91 -7.10 15.34 -6.12
CA ASN A 91 -8.21 15.86 -6.93
C ASN A 91 -9.00 16.95 -6.22
N PHE A 92 -9.36 16.74 -4.94
CA PHE A 92 -10.06 17.73 -4.13
C PHE A 92 -9.29 19.06 -4.05
N ILE A 93 -7.97 19.00 -3.87
CA ILE A 93 -7.14 20.21 -3.86
C ILE A 93 -7.14 20.86 -5.24
N PHE A 94 -6.96 20.09 -6.32
CA PHE A 94 -6.93 20.66 -7.68
C PHE A 94 -8.26 21.25 -8.13
N GLU A 95 -9.38 20.69 -7.68
CA GLU A 95 -10.73 21.25 -7.84
C GLU A 95 -10.90 22.53 -7.03
N THR A 96 -10.49 22.54 -5.76
CA THR A 96 -10.53 23.76 -4.92
C THR A 96 -9.69 24.90 -5.52
N LEU A 97 -8.56 24.57 -6.15
CA LEU A 97 -7.72 25.55 -6.85
C LEU A 97 -8.31 25.98 -8.20
N SER A 98 -9.28 25.24 -8.74
CA SER A 98 -9.87 25.55 -10.04
C SER A 98 -10.74 26.81 -10.03
N ASP A 99 -11.26 27.18 -8.86
CA ASP A 99 -12.06 28.39 -8.62
C ASP A 99 -11.22 29.68 -8.58
N ILE A 100 -9.88 29.57 -8.64
CA ILE A 100 -8.98 30.73 -8.66
C ILE A 100 -8.99 31.34 -10.07
N PRO A 101 -9.34 32.63 -10.22
CA PRO A 101 -9.53 33.26 -11.53
C PRO A 101 -8.22 33.58 -12.26
N ILE A 102 -7.07 33.52 -11.57
CA ILE A 102 -5.75 33.83 -12.14
C ILE A 102 -5.01 32.53 -12.43
N ASP A 103 -4.87 32.18 -13.70
CA ASP A 103 -4.27 30.90 -14.15
C ASP A 103 -2.84 30.70 -13.64
N ASN A 104 -2.02 31.76 -13.66
CA ASN A 104 -0.63 31.73 -13.21
C ASN A 104 -0.54 31.40 -11.71
N VAL A 105 -1.46 31.93 -10.90
CA VAL A 105 -1.52 31.65 -9.46
C VAL A 105 -1.99 30.22 -9.21
N LYS A 106 -3.00 29.77 -9.96
CA LYS A 106 -3.51 28.40 -9.92
C LYS A 106 -2.43 27.38 -10.25
N GLU A 107 -1.66 27.61 -11.31
CA GLU A 107 -0.59 26.70 -11.70
C GLU A 107 0.55 26.69 -10.67
N TYR A 108 0.94 27.85 -10.16
CA TYR A 108 1.91 27.96 -9.08
C TYR A 108 1.49 27.14 -7.84
N LEU A 109 0.24 27.28 -7.40
CA LEU A 109 -0.27 26.54 -6.23
C LEU A 109 -0.35 25.03 -6.47
N ARG A 110 -0.72 24.61 -7.69
CA ARG A 110 -0.70 23.18 -8.07
C ARG A 110 0.71 22.61 -8.03
N GLN A 111 1.69 23.37 -8.52
CA GLN A 111 3.08 22.96 -8.49
C GLN A 111 3.59 22.87 -7.04
N MET A 112 3.29 23.88 -6.22
CA MET A 112 3.64 23.88 -4.80
C MET A 112 3.07 22.66 -4.05
N TRP A 113 1.82 22.28 -4.33
CA TRP A 113 1.22 21.06 -3.76
C TRP A 113 2.01 19.81 -4.14
N LYS A 114 2.30 19.65 -5.44
CA LYS A 114 3.05 18.49 -5.96
C LYS A 114 4.45 18.40 -5.35
N ASP A 115 5.18 19.51 -5.31
CA ASP A 115 6.54 19.56 -4.79
C ASP A 115 6.58 19.22 -3.30
N GLU A 116 5.66 19.77 -2.50
CA GLU A 116 5.56 19.45 -1.08
C GLU A 116 5.18 17.98 -0.85
N CYS A 117 4.30 17.41 -1.68
CA CYS A 117 3.96 15.99 -1.63
C CYS A 117 5.19 15.13 -1.92
N LEU A 118 5.92 15.40 -3.00
CA LEU A 118 7.12 14.67 -3.39
C LEU A 118 8.23 14.75 -2.33
N GLN A 119 8.46 15.93 -1.76
CA GLN A 119 9.44 16.10 -0.68
C GLN A 119 9.11 15.24 0.55
N ASN A 120 7.83 15.18 0.94
CA ASN A 120 7.38 14.33 2.05
C ASN A 120 7.55 12.83 1.73
N GLU A 121 7.27 12.42 0.50
CA GLU A 121 7.47 11.04 0.04
C GLU A 121 8.95 10.66 0.08
N ASP A 122 9.83 11.50 -0.46
CA ASP A 122 11.27 11.26 -0.49
C ASP A 122 11.86 11.16 0.92
N GLN A 123 11.44 12.05 1.82
CA GLN A 123 11.87 11.99 3.22
C GLN A 123 11.40 10.69 3.89
N SER A 124 10.16 10.29 3.63
CA SER A 124 9.58 9.06 4.16
C SER A 124 10.30 7.83 3.64
N HIS A 125 10.60 7.77 2.34
CA HIS A 125 11.36 6.70 1.69
C HIS A 125 12.77 6.58 2.27
N LYS A 126 13.47 7.71 2.48
CA LYS A 126 14.79 7.70 3.11
C LYS A 126 14.73 7.06 4.50
N ILE A 127 13.80 7.49 5.35
CA ILE A 127 13.64 6.95 6.70
C ILE A 127 13.39 5.44 6.66
N TRP A 128 12.47 4.98 5.79
CA TRP A 128 12.15 3.56 5.69
C TRP A 128 13.35 2.71 5.26
N LYS A 129 14.12 3.15 4.26
CA LYS A 129 15.34 2.46 3.82
C LYS A 129 16.43 2.36 4.90
N TYR A 130 16.48 3.29 5.86
CA TYR A 130 17.41 3.22 6.98
C TYR A 130 16.92 2.34 8.13
N THR A 131 15.63 1.98 8.15
CA THR A 131 15.03 1.13 9.18
C THR A 131 14.88 -0.33 8.78
N GLU A 132 15.06 -0.66 7.50
CA GLU A 132 15.20 -2.04 6.98
C GLU A 132 16.65 -2.52 7.04
#